data_AF-A0A2H0N7G0-F1
#
_entry.id   AF-A0A2H0N7G0-F1
#
_cell.length_a   1.000
_cell.length_b   1.000
_cell.length_c   1.000
_cell.angle_alpha   90.00
_cell.angle_beta   90.00
_cell.angle_gamma   90.00
#
_symmetry.space_group_name_H-M   'P 1'
#
loop_
_entity.id
_entity.type
_entity.pdbx_description
1 polymer ?
#
loop_
_entity_poly.entity_id
_entity_poly.type
_entity_poly.pdbx_seq_one_letter_code
_entity_poly.pdbx_strand_id
1 'polypeptide(L)' 'MQELADILDTFRTQMKREILKSYPSIDKFCLENDFDKGAFSRILNGKRNTASLRTLHKIATALGMEVEIRLKK' A
#
# COMPACT_ATOMS: atom_id res chain seq x y z
N MET A 1 11.79 -11.98 -13.44
CA MET A 1 10.93 -12.29 -12.26
C MET A 1 11.50 -11.70 -10.97
N GLN A 2 12.81 -11.74 -10.74
CA GLN A 2 13.47 -11.15 -9.56
C GLN A 2 13.17 -9.64 -9.42
N GLU A 3 13.36 -8.85 -10.49
CA GLU A 3 13.15 -7.39 -10.46
C GLU A 3 11.71 -6.97 -10.08
N LEU A 4 10.70 -7.75 -10.47
CA LEU A 4 9.30 -7.45 -10.12
C LEU A 4 9.03 -7.68 -8.63
N ALA A 5 9.64 -8.70 -8.05
CA ALA A 5 9.54 -8.96 -6.61
C ALA A 5 10.18 -7.81 -5.81
N ASP A 6 11.35 -7.33 -6.27
CA ASP A 6 12.08 -6.23 -5.65
C ASP A 6 11.30 -4.90 -5.72
N ILE A 7 10.61 -4.62 -6.83
CA ILE A 7 9.74 -3.44 -6.98
C ILE A 7 8.56 -3.49 -6.00
N LEU A 8 7.89 -4.63 -5.90
CA LEU A 8 6.72 -4.78 -5.02
C LEU A 8 7.11 -4.70 -3.53
N ASP A 9 8.28 -5.22 -3.16
CA ASP A 9 8.79 -5.08 -1.79
C ASP A 9 9.21 -3.65 -1.46
N THR A 10 9.82 -2.95 -2.42
CA THR A 10 10.13 -1.52 -2.29
C THR A 10 8.85 -0.71 -2.08
N PHE A 11 7.82 -0.95 -2.91
CA PHE A 11 6.50 -0.32 -2.77
C PHE A 11 5.90 -0.54 -1.37
N ARG A 12 5.87 -1.79 -0.87
CA ARG A 12 5.32 -2.10 0.45
C ARG A 12 6.08 -1.41 1.58
N THR A 13 7.41 -1.38 1.46
CA THR A 13 8.28 -0.72 2.46
C THR A 13 8.04 0.78 2.51
N GLN A 14 7.98 1.43 1.33
CA GLN A 14 7.67 2.85 1.22
C GLN A 14 6.28 3.15 1.78
N MET A 15 5.26 2.38 1.38
CA MET A 15 3.89 2.56 1.88
C MET A 15 3.81 2.43 3.41
N LYS A 16 4.45 1.40 4.01
CA LYS A 16 4.52 1.29 5.48
C LYS A 16 5.13 2.53 6.11
N ARG A 17 6.24 3.02 5.54
CA ARG A 17 6.95 4.19 6.06
C ARG A 17 6.07 5.43 6.00
N GLU A 18 5.40 5.69 4.88
CA GLU A 18 4.52 6.86 4.73
C GLU A 18 3.33 6.81 5.68
N ILE A 19 2.70 5.63 5.86
CA ILE A 19 1.62 5.47 6.85
C ILE A 19 2.12 5.82 8.24
N LEU A 20 3.29 5.30 8.65
CA LEU A 20 3.82 5.53 10.00
C LEU A 20 4.34 6.96 10.24
N LYS A 21 4.45 7.79 9.20
CA LYS A 21 4.71 9.24 9.39
C LYS A 21 3.45 9.99 9.83
N SER A 22 2.30 9.61 9.28
CA SER A 22 1.02 10.30 9.51
C SER A 22 0.15 9.63 10.57
N TYR A 23 0.42 8.36 10.90
CA TYR A 23 -0.38 7.55 11.82
C TYR A 23 0.51 6.83 12.84
N PRO A 24 0.07 6.72 14.11
CA PRO A 24 0.85 6.06 15.17
C PRO A 24 1.00 4.55 14.97
N SER A 25 0.13 3.92 14.17
CA SER A 25 0.24 2.51 13.81
C SER A 25 -0.53 2.22 12.51
N ILE A 26 -0.18 1.10 11.87
CA ILE A 26 -0.94 0.58 10.71
C ILE A 26 -2.39 0.29 11.09
N ASP A 27 -2.64 -0.20 12.30
CA ASP A 27 -4.00 -0.49 12.78
C ASP A 27 -4.84 0.79 12.89
N LYS A 28 -4.24 1.89 13.38
CA LYS A 28 -4.91 3.18 13.45
C LYS A 28 -5.24 3.71 12.06
N PHE A 29 -4.30 3.61 11.12
CA PHE A 29 -4.52 3.94 9.72
C PHE A 29 -5.69 3.16 9.10
N CYS A 30 -5.72 1.84 9.31
CA CYS A 30 -6.79 0.99 8.80
C CYS A 30 -8.15 1.37 9.39
N LEU A 31 -8.19 1.65 10.70
CA LEU A 31 -9.42 2.04 11.40
C LEU A 31 -9.97 3.39 10.91
N GLU A 32 -9.11 4.42 10.80
CA GLU A 32 -9.54 5.77 10.42
C GLU A 32 -9.96 5.87 8.95
N ASN A 33 -9.43 5.02 8.08
CA ASN A 33 -9.69 5.06 6.64
C ASN A 33 -10.59 3.91 6.16
N ASP A 34 -11.22 3.17 7.09
CA ASP A 34 -12.14 2.07 6.79
C ASP A 34 -11.51 1.03 5.84
N PHE A 35 -10.33 0.52 6.22
CA PHE A 35 -9.69 -0.60 5.54
C PHE A 35 -9.88 -1.88 6.36
N ASP A 36 -10.24 -2.97 5.67
CA ASP A 36 -10.18 -4.30 6.26
C ASP A 36 -8.73 -4.65 6.63
N LYS A 37 -8.47 -4.79 7.93
CA LYS A 37 -7.13 -5.10 8.46
C LYS A 37 -6.56 -6.39 7.87
N GLY A 38 -7.40 -7.38 7.59
CA GLY A 38 -6.99 -8.63 6.96
C GLY A 38 -6.47 -8.41 5.54
N ALA A 39 -7.25 -7.74 4.70
CA ALA A 39 -6.89 -7.38 3.34
C ALA A 39 -5.65 -6.50 3.30
N PHE A 40 -5.57 -5.48 4.17
CA PHE A 40 -4.43 -4.58 4.24
C PHE A 40 -3.15 -5.30 4.64
N SER A 41 -3.22 -6.19 5.64
CA SER A 41 -2.09 -7.04 6.03
C SER A 41 -1.62 -7.94 4.88
N ARG A 42 -2.53 -8.45 4.05
CA ARG A 42 -2.14 -9.23 2.86
C ARG A 42 -1.36 -8.37 1.85
N ILE A 43 -1.75 -7.11 1.63
CA ILE A 43 -1.01 -6.14 0.79
C ILE A 43 0.41 -5.95 1.30
N LEU A 44 0.52 -5.64 2.59
CA LEU A 44 1.79 -5.32 3.23
C LEU A 44 2.77 -6.50 3.30
N ASN A 45 2.25 -7.72 3.27
CA ASN A 45 3.03 -8.97 3.32
C ASN A 45 3.17 -9.64 1.95
N GLY A 46 2.68 -9.00 0.89
CA GLY A 46 2.91 -9.46 -0.47
C GLY A 46 2.28 -10.77 -0.88
N LYS A 47 1.17 -11.14 -0.26
CA LYS A 47 0.38 -12.29 -0.72
C LYS A 47 -0.16 -12.01 -2.13
N ARG A 48 -0.43 -13.04 -2.94
CA ARG A 48 -0.92 -12.87 -4.34
C ARG A 48 -2.27 -12.12 -4.38
N ASN A 49 -2.51 -11.35 -5.45
CA ASN A 49 -3.75 -10.61 -5.76
C ASN A 49 -4.16 -9.51 -4.75
N THR A 50 -3.19 -8.77 -4.21
CA THR A 50 -3.44 -8.09 -2.93
C THR A 50 -3.96 -6.67 -3.01
N ALA A 51 -3.70 -5.90 -4.06
CA ALA A 51 -4.24 -4.54 -4.16
C ALA A 51 -4.79 -4.28 -5.56
N SER A 52 -6.09 -4.00 -5.63
CA SER A 52 -6.69 -3.44 -6.85
C SER A 52 -6.22 -1.99 -7.06
N LEU A 53 -6.30 -1.48 -8.30
CA LEU A 53 -6.03 -0.06 -8.57
C LEU A 53 -6.88 0.87 -7.69
N ARG A 54 -8.14 0.49 -7.44
CA ARG A 54 -9.04 1.22 -6.52
C ARG A 54 -8.48 1.26 -5.10
N THR A 55 -7.93 0.15 -4.61
CA THR A 55 -7.31 0.08 -3.28
C THR A 55 -6.07 0.97 -3.22
N LEU A 56 -5.21 0.93 -4.23
CA LEU A 56 -4.03 1.80 -4.31
C LEU A 56 -4.40 3.28 -4.30
N HIS A 57 -5.42 3.66 -5.06
CA HIS A 57 -5.93 5.03 -5.06
C HIS A 57 -6.47 5.44 -3.68
N LYS A 58 -7.29 4.59 -3.02
CA LYS A 58 -7.82 4.89 -1.68
C LYS A 58 -6.69 5.10 -0.68
N ILE A 59 -5.62 4.30 -0.75
CA ILE A 59 -4.44 4.44 0.11
C ILE A 59 -3.72 5.77 -0.14
N ALA A 60 -3.47 6.12 -1.40
CA ALA A 60 -2.80 7.37 -1.72
C ALA A 60 -3.63 8.58 -1.26
N THR A 61 -4.94 8.57 -1.49
CA THR A 61 -5.85 9.62 -1.00
C THR A 61 -5.82 9.74 0.53
N ALA A 62 -5.83 8.62 1.25
CA ALA A 62 -5.71 8.60 2.72
C ALA A 62 -4.37 9.18 3.21
N LEU A 63 -3.31 9.06 2.40
CA LEU A 63 -1.98 9.61 2.70
C LEU A 63 -1.78 11.04 2.15
N GLY A 64 -2.76 11.62 1.47
CA GLY A 64 -2.60 12.91 0.78
C GLY A 64 -1.58 12.86 -0.38
N MET A 65 -1.45 11.69 -1.02
CA MET A 65 -0.53 11.43 -2.12
C MET A 65 -1.28 11.18 -3.44
N GLU A 66 -0.57 11.33 -4.56
CA GLU A 66 -1.07 10.97 -5.89
C GLU A 66 -0.52 9.61 -6.33
N VAL A 67 -1.34 8.82 -7.05
CA VAL A 67 -0.92 7.57 -7.67
C VAL A 67 -0.49 7.82 -9.11
N GLU A 68 0.74 7.41 -9.45
CA GLU A 68 1.22 7.42 -10.83
C GLU A 68 1.43 5.97 -11.34
N ILE A 69 0.80 5.63 -12.47
CA ILE A 69 0.96 4.32 -13.13
C ILE A 69 1.80 4.52 -14.40
N ARG A 70 3.02 3.96 -14.40
CA ARG A 70 3.92 4.02 -15.57
C ARG A 70 4.00 2.66 -16.26
N LEU A 71 3.73 2.64 -17.56
CA LEU A 71 4.01 1.49 -18.42
C LEU A 71 5.44 1.62 -18.96
N LYS A 72 6.25 0.57 -18.80
CA LYS A 72 7.58 0.49 -19.42
C LYS A 72 7.50 -0.38 -20.68
N LYS A 73 8.18 0.06 -21.75
CA LYS A 73 8.42 -0.74 -22.96
C LYS A 73 9.52 -1.76 -22.70
#